data_AF-A0A2T2WMM4-F1
#
_entry.id   AF-A0A2T2WMM4-F1
#
_cell.length_a   1.000
_cell.length_b   1.000
_cell.length_c   1.000
_cell.angle_alpha   90.00
_cell.angle_beta   90.00
_cell.angle_gamma   90.00
#
_symmetry.space_group_name_H-M   'P 1'
#
loop_
_entity.id
_entity.type
_entity.pdbx_description
1 polymer ?
#
loop_
_entity_poly.entity_id
_entity_poly.type
_entity_poly.pdbx_seq_one_letter_code
_entity_poly.pdbx_strand_id
1 'polypeptide(L)'
;MVLLSNDQVSVDTGLYIACMITSHAPRDLWNVELLAWKEAGLLFPSVVRCPKVFGLDHILILRCLGPLPTSDWTRVQSRFRAALA
;
A
#
# COMPACT_ATOMS: atom_id res chain seq x y z
N MET A 1 -2.96 4.90 3.01
CA MET A 1 -2.77 4.15 1.74
C MET A 1 -1.30 3.81 1.61
N VAL A 2 -0.97 2.79 0.83
CA VAL A 2 0.41 2.46 0.48
C VAL A 2 0.61 2.75 -1.00
N LEU A 3 1.68 3.45 -1.36
CA LEU A 3 2.07 3.64 -2.76
C LEU A 3 2.81 2.39 -3.27
N LEU A 4 2.40 1.90 -4.43
CA LEU A 4 2.96 0.72 -5.11
C LEU A 4 3.83 1.07 -6.31
N SER A 5 3.53 2.19 -6.97
CA SER A 5 4.28 2.67 -8.13
C SER A 5 5.68 3.12 -7.75
N ASN A 6 6.63 2.93 -8.66
CA ASN A 6 7.90 3.66 -8.62
C ASN A 6 7.70 5.10 -9.15
N ASP A 7 8.70 5.95 -8.95
CA ASP A 7 8.62 7.36 -9.33
C ASP A 7 8.46 7.56 -10.84
N GLN A 8 9.01 6.66 -11.66
CA GLN A 8 8.92 6.75 -13.13
C GLN A 8 7.47 6.70 -13.61
N VAL A 9 6.64 5.81 -13.05
CA VAL A 9 5.21 5.73 -13.39
C VAL A 9 4.51 7.05 -13.09
N SER A 10 4.85 7.72 -11.99
CA SER A 10 4.27 9.02 -11.66
C SER A 10 4.72 10.12 -12.61
N VAL A 11 5.98 10.10 -13.06
CA VAL A 11 6.50 11.07 -14.04
C VAL A 11 5.79 10.90 -15.39
N ASP A 12 5.59 9.65 -15.83
CA ASP A 12 5.03 9.35 -17.14
C ASP A 12 3.52 9.57 -17.21
N THR A 13 2.80 9.28 -16.12
CA THR A 13 1.32 9.27 -16.10
C THR A 13 0.69 10.41 -15.31
N GLY A 14 1.46 11.12 -14.48
CA GLY A 14 0.94 12.07 -13.48
C GLY A 14 0.24 11.39 -12.29
N LEU A 15 0.24 10.05 -12.22
CA LEU A 15 -0.48 9.29 -11.22
C LEU A 15 0.44 8.35 -10.42
N TYR A 16 0.20 8.28 -9.12
CA TYR A 16 0.69 7.19 -8.27
C TYR A 16 -0.29 6.04 -8.24
N ILE A 17 0.22 4.81 -8.28
CA ILE A 17 -0.59 3.60 -8.04
C ILE A 17 -0.51 3.29 -6.54
N ALA A 18 -1.66 3.06 -5.91
CA ALA A 18 -1.74 2.79 -4.47
C ALA A 18 -2.74 1.69 -4.12
N CYS A 19 -2.56 1.10 -2.94
CA CYS A 19 -3.55 0.25 -2.29
C CYS A 19 -4.11 0.89 -1.01
N MET A 20 -5.34 0.52 -0.67
CA MET A 20 -5.99 0.96 0.56
C MET A 20 -5.32 0.31 1.78
N ILE A 21 -5.15 1.10 2.85
CA ILE A 21 -4.84 0.60 4.19
C ILE A 21 -6.08 0.77 5.06
N THR A 22 -6.40 -0.21 5.90
CA THR A 22 -7.48 -0.15 6.89
C THR A 22 -7.03 -0.77 8.20
N SER A 23 -7.57 -0.33 9.33
CA SER A 23 -7.41 -0.99 10.64
C SER A 23 -8.44 -2.10 10.89
N HIS A 24 -9.33 -2.35 9.93
CA HIS A 24 -10.32 -3.42 10.04
C HIS A 24 -9.66 -4.78 9.77
N ALA A 25 -10.25 -5.83 10.33
CA ALA A 25 -9.81 -7.20 10.10
C ALA A 25 -9.74 -7.53 8.59
N PRO A 26 -8.76 -8.37 8.18
CA PRO A 26 -8.64 -8.80 6.78
C PRO A 26 -9.92 -9.54 6.34
N ARG A 27 -10.40 -9.23 5.14
CA ARG A 27 -11.64 -9.80 4.61
C ARG A 27 -11.45 -11.07 3.79
N ASP A 28 -10.25 -11.26 3.26
CA ASP A 28 -9.91 -12.32 2.32
C ASP A 28 -8.40 -12.57 2.30
N LEU A 29 -7.97 -13.59 1.55
CA LEU A 29 -6.58 -13.99 1.42
C LEU A 29 -5.70 -12.97 0.67
N TRP A 30 -6.30 -11.99 0.01
CA TRP A 30 -5.60 -10.92 -0.71
C TRP A 30 -5.32 -9.70 0.17
N ASN A 31 -5.76 -9.75 1.43
CA ASN A 31 -5.45 -8.73 2.42
C ASN A 31 -4.14 -9.10 3.12
N VAL A 32 -3.26 -8.12 3.32
CA VAL A 32 -1.94 -8.31 3.94
C VAL A 32 -1.90 -7.55 5.26
N GLU A 33 -1.92 -8.26 6.37
CA GLU A 33 -1.71 -7.68 7.70
C GLU A 33 -0.29 -7.12 7.80
N LEU A 34 -0.13 -5.89 8.27
CA LEU A 34 1.16 -5.25 8.48
C LEU A 34 1.68 -5.62 9.87
N LEU A 35 2.81 -6.32 9.93
CA LEU A 35 3.40 -6.80 11.17
C LEU A 35 4.17 -5.69 11.89
N ALA A 36 4.90 -4.87 11.13
CA ALA A 36 5.72 -3.77 11.61
C ALA A 36 5.05 -2.41 11.37
N TRP A 37 3.72 -2.35 11.53
CA TRP A 37 2.90 -1.17 11.23
C TRP A 37 3.34 0.10 11.97
N LYS A 38 3.85 -0.03 13.20
CA LYS A 38 4.36 1.10 14.00
C LYS A 38 5.54 1.80 13.33
N GLU A 39 6.44 1.02 12.73
CA GLU A 39 7.63 1.53 12.03
C GLU A 39 7.25 2.29 10.76
N ALA A 40 6.11 1.94 10.15
CA ALA A 40 5.53 2.68 9.02
C ALA A 40 4.78 3.97 9.44
N GLY A 41 4.79 4.32 10.73
CA GLY A 41 4.11 5.51 11.27
C GLY A 41 2.59 5.36 11.39
N LEU A 42 2.06 4.13 11.35
CA LEU A 42 0.64 3.87 11.55
C LEU A 42 0.28 3.89 13.03
N LEU A 43 -0.93 4.37 13.36
CA LEU A 43 -1.39 4.49 14.75
C LEU A 43 -1.96 3.18 15.32
N PHE A 44 -2.41 2.27 14.45
CA PHE A 44 -3.08 1.03 14.82
C PHE A 44 -2.58 -0.14 13.97
N PRO A 45 -2.71 -1.39 14.46
CA PRO A 45 -2.61 -2.57 13.62
C PRO A 45 -3.45 -2.39 12.35
N SER A 46 -2.85 -2.68 11.21
CA SER A 46 -3.40 -2.27 9.92
C SER A 46 -3.18 -3.35 8.87
N VAL A 47 -4.00 -3.28 7.83
CA VAL A 47 -4.07 -4.26 6.74
C VAL A 47 -4.04 -3.51 5.41
N VAL A 48 -3.18 -3.95 4.49
CA VAL A 48 -3.19 -3.52 3.09
C VAL A 48 -4.19 -4.37 2.32
N ARG A 49 -5.10 -3.73 1.59
CA ARG A 49 -6.11 -4.40 0.77
C ARG A 49 -5.62 -4.45 -0.68
N CYS A 50 -4.86 -5.47 -1.06
CA CYS A 50 -4.29 -5.59 -2.41
C CYS A 50 -5.33 -5.57 -3.54
N PRO A 51 -6.57 -6.09 -3.39
CA PRO A 51 -7.60 -5.97 -4.44
C PRO A 51 -8.12 -4.54 -4.65
N LYS A 52 -7.89 -3.64 -3.69
CA LYS A 52 -8.40 -2.27 -3.74
C LYS A 52 -7.30 -1.31 -4.18
N VAL A 53 -7.01 -1.35 -5.48
CA VAL A 53 -6.00 -0.56 -6.19
C VAL A 53 -6.64 0.70 -6.77
N PHE A 54 -5.92 1.82 -6.75
CA PHE A 54 -6.37 3.08 -7.34
C PHE A 54 -5.18 3.93 -7.80
N GLY A 55 -5.42 4.73 -8.85
CA GLY A 55 -4.54 5.81 -9.25
C GLY A 55 -4.83 7.08 -8.44
N LEU A 56 -3.80 7.84 -8.10
CA LEU A 56 -3.89 9.09 -7.35
C LEU A 56 -3.06 10.17 -8.01
N ASP A 57 -3.65 11.33 -8.19
CA ASP A 57 -2.87 12.53 -8.47
C ASP A 57 -2.03 12.91 -7.24
N HIS A 58 -0.81 13.38 -7.48
CA HIS A 58 0.09 13.87 -6.45
C HIS A 58 -0.56 14.95 -5.55
N ILE A 59 -1.47 15.77 -6.08
CA ILE A 59 -2.15 16.81 -5.30
C ILE A 59 -3.05 16.25 -4.19
N LEU A 60 -3.47 14.98 -4.32
CA LEU A 60 -4.31 14.30 -3.33
C LEU A 60 -3.49 13.68 -2.19
N ILE A 61 -2.15 13.70 -2.29
CA ILE A 61 -1.26 13.18 -1.26
C ILE A 61 -0.92 14.30 -0.28
N LEU A 62 -1.68 14.36 0.81
CA LEU A 62 -1.53 15.41 1.82
C LEU A 62 -0.28 15.26 2.70
N ARG A 63 0.15 14.01 2.94
CA ARG A 63 1.27 13.70 3.83
C ARG A 63 1.82 12.30 3.57
N CYS A 64 3.15 12.16 3.59
CA CYS A 64 3.82 10.88 3.73
C CYS A 64 4.02 10.56 5.22
N LEU A 65 3.57 9.39 5.67
CA LEU A 65 3.74 8.95 7.07
C LEU A 65 5.12 8.32 7.31
N GLY A 66 5.56 7.50 6.37
CA GLY A 66 6.81 6.76 6.44
C GLY A 66 6.83 5.63 5.42
N PRO A 67 8.01 5.05 5.17
CA PRO A 67 8.13 3.87 4.32
C PRO A 67 7.54 2.64 5.02
N LEU A 68 7.04 1.68 4.25
CA LEU A 68 6.77 0.35 4.78
C LEU A 68 8.09 -0.39 5.05
N PRO A 69 8.24 -1.03 6.22
CA PRO A 69 9.36 -1.92 6.49
C PRO A 69 9.48 -3.01 5.42
N THR A 70 10.71 -3.40 5.09
CA THR A 70 10.99 -4.37 4.01
C THR A 70 10.21 -5.68 4.17
N SER A 71 10.05 -6.17 5.40
CA SER A 71 9.31 -7.39 5.72
C SER A 71 7.84 -7.33 5.27
N ASP A 72 7.16 -6.21 5.54
CA ASP A 72 5.79 -6.00 5.12
C ASP A 72 5.70 -5.64 3.63
N TRP A 73 6.66 -4.85 3.13
CA TRP A 73 6.71 -4.47 1.72
C TRP A 73 6.82 -5.69 0.79
N THR A 74 7.72 -6.63 1.07
CA THR A 74 7.86 -7.85 0.26
C THR A 74 6.57 -8.68 0.25
N ARG A 75 5.85 -8.74 1.37
CA ARG A 75 4.57 -9.46 1.47
C ARG A 75 3.48 -8.78 0.65
N VAL A 76 3.39 -7.44 0.72
CA VAL A 76 2.46 -6.63 -0.08
C VAL A 76 2.75 -6.81 -1.57
N GLN A 77 4.00 -6.68 -2.01
CA GLN A 77 4.38 -6.85 -3.41
C GLN A 77 4.06 -8.25 -3.93
N SER A 78 4.39 -9.29 -3.16
CA SER A 78 4.14 -10.67 -3.54
C SER A 78 2.65 -10.94 -3.68
N ARG A 79 1.83 -10.45 -2.73
CA ARG A 79 0.37 -10.63 -2.77
C ARG A 79 -0.28 -9.83 -3.89
N PHE A 80 0.19 -8.61 -4.13
CA PHE A 80 -0.28 -7.77 -5.24
C PHE A 80 -0.01 -8.43 -6.59
N ARG A 81 1.21 -8.93 -6.82
CA ARG A 81 1.55 -9.66 -8.05
C ARG A 81 0.70 -10.92 -8.24
N ALA A 82 0.48 -11.67 -7.16
CA ALA A 82 -0.36 -12.86 -7.20
C ALA A 82 -1.84 -12.55 -7.49
N ALA A 83 -2.32 -11.34 -7.18
CA ALA A 83 -3.69 -10.90 -7.48
C ALA A 83 -3.88 -10.42 -8.93
N LEU A 84 -2.78 -10.26 -9.69
CA LEU A 84 -2.79 -9.83 -11.10
C LEU A 84 -2.57 -11.00 -12.08
N ALA A 85 -2.22 -12.19 -11.58
CA ALA A 85 -2.04 -13.41 -12.36
C ALA A 85 -3.37 -14.15 -12.52
#